data_AF-A0ABD6E468-F1
#
_entry.id   AF-A0ABD6E468-F1
#
_cell.length_a   1.000
_cell.length_b   1.000
_cell.length_c   1.000
_cell.angle_alpha   90.00
_cell.angle_beta   90.00
_cell.angle_gamma   90.00
#
_symmetry.space_group_name_H-M   'P 1'
#
loop_
_entity.id
_entity.type
_entity.pdbx_description
1 polymer ?
#
loop_
_entity_poly.entity_id
_entity_poly.type
_entity_poly.pdbx_seq_one_letter_code
_entity_poly.pdbx_strand_id
1 'polypeptide(L)'
;MDIAARYAEQLETTVETMRRRGIAIYDTTISMGQRSVRLADKIREIVEPAAYDVSDAVTSAVQEMSPLDPAEKDMRNSLLELYLGCSVLSIGLSAGEISGAFALAPLLAKIFDTWAEVVLMFIIPYYVYLILRKNAALDETERRVILFSFAMCIGNLGGHLLGRRMASVAPAVAFVHPMILGLAVDTEVSPPGLYSNRKSLLSIAASFSLGISIILASLQGISFAVMLSLILSAIFIAVHFQVVVYQMSNKAYGAGEAQLAYLIGTFIIQFITAALLGVATDDTA
;
A
#
# COMPACT_ATOMS: atom_id res chain seq x y z
N MET A 1 24.21 -72.00 6.51
CA MET A 1 23.06 -71.33 7.15
C MET A 1 23.35 -69.87 7.55
N ASP A 2 24.61 -69.41 7.56
CA ASP A 2 24.98 -68.07 8.03
C ASP A 2 24.64 -66.89 7.09
N ILE A 3 24.43 -67.14 5.80
CA ILE A 3 24.21 -66.07 4.82
C ILE A 3 22.80 -65.49 4.97
N ALA A 4 21.78 -66.34 5.14
CA ALA A 4 20.39 -65.90 5.30
C ALA A 4 20.17 -65.11 6.61
N ALA A 5 20.86 -65.50 7.69
CA ALA A 5 20.82 -64.79 8.96
C ALA A 5 21.42 -63.37 8.85
N ARG A 6 22.54 -63.22 8.15
CA ARG A 6 23.14 -61.89 7.89
C ARG A 6 22.25 -60.99 7.03
N TYR A 7 21.55 -61.54 6.04
CA TYR A 7 20.61 -60.76 5.24
C TYR A 7 19.39 -60.31 6.05
N ALA A 8 18.88 -61.15 6.96
CA ALA A 8 17.80 -60.77 7.87
C ALA A 8 18.22 -59.63 8.81
N GLU A 9 19.43 -59.71 9.38
CA GLU A 9 19.98 -58.69 10.27
C GLU A 9 20.25 -57.36 9.53
N GLN A 10 20.71 -57.41 8.28
CA GLN A 10 20.88 -56.21 7.43
C GLN A 10 19.54 -55.55 7.06
N LEU A 11 18.49 -56.34 6.82
CA LEU A 11 17.15 -55.80 6.58
C LEU A 11 16.57 -55.15 7.84
N GLU A 12 16.70 -55.81 8.99
CA GLU A 12 16.20 -55.28 10.26
C GLU A 12 16.90 -53.96 10.65
N THR A 13 18.22 -53.91 10.53
CA THR A 13 19.00 -52.68 10.79
C THR A 13 18.65 -51.56 9.81
N THR A 14 18.41 -51.88 8.53
CA THR A 14 18.00 -50.87 7.53
C THR A 14 16.62 -50.30 7.83
N VAL A 15 15.66 -51.16 8.16
CA VAL A 15 14.28 -50.76 8.51
C VAL A 15 14.27 -49.90 9.77
N GLU A 16 15.01 -50.29 10.81
CA GLU A 16 15.09 -49.54 12.06
C GLU A 16 15.79 -48.19 11.86
N THR A 17 16.80 -48.12 10.99
CA THR A 17 17.45 -46.84 10.64
C THR A 17 16.51 -45.92 9.86
N MET A 18 15.71 -46.46 8.93
CA MET A 18 14.69 -45.68 8.20
C MET A 18 13.60 -45.17 9.14
N ARG A 19 13.13 -46.01 10.07
CA ARG A 19 12.13 -45.63 11.08
C ARG A 19 12.62 -44.46 11.96
N ARG A 20 13.85 -44.54 12.46
CA ARG A 20 14.45 -43.46 13.26
C ARG A 20 14.60 -42.15 12.48
N ARG A 21 14.97 -42.22 11.20
CA ARG A 21 15.00 -41.04 10.31
C ARG A 21 13.61 -40.46 10.06
N GLY A 22 12.60 -41.31 9.87
CA GLY A 22 11.20 -40.88 9.73
C GLY A 22 10.70 -40.13 10.96
N ILE A 23 10.97 -40.65 12.15
CA ILE A 23 10.63 -39.99 13.42
C ILE A 23 11.40 -38.66 13.58
N ALA A 24 12.70 -38.62 13.25
CA ALA A 24 13.49 -37.39 13.34
C ALA A 24 12.98 -36.28 12.39
N ILE A 25 12.54 -36.62 11.18
CA ILE A 25 11.95 -35.66 10.23
C ILE A 25 10.60 -35.16 10.76
N TYR A 26 9.78 -36.07 11.30
CA TYR A 26 8.50 -35.73 11.92
C TYR A 26 8.66 -34.78 13.11
N ASP A 27 9.55 -35.12 14.04
CA ASP A 27 9.85 -34.30 15.23
C ASP A 27 10.43 -32.94 14.84
N THR A 28 11.31 -32.89 13.82
CA THR A 28 11.84 -31.62 13.31
C THR A 28 10.73 -30.75 12.74
N THR A 29 9.83 -31.33 11.94
CA THR A 29 8.69 -30.60 11.33
C THR A 29 7.75 -30.07 12.40
N ILE A 30 7.42 -30.87 13.41
CA ILE A 30 6.60 -30.43 14.55
C ILE A 30 7.29 -29.34 15.35
N SER A 31 8.59 -29.47 15.61
CA SER A 31 9.35 -28.46 16.35
C SER A 31 9.38 -27.11 15.61
N MET A 32 9.50 -27.14 14.28
CA MET A 32 9.40 -25.95 13.44
C MET A 32 7.99 -25.35 13.50
N GLY A 33 6.94 -26.19 13.39
CA GLY A 33 5.56 -25.76 13.55
C GLY A 33 5.29 -25.07 14.90
N GLN A 34 5.76 -25.67 16.00
CA GLN A 34 5.62 -25.10 17.34
C GLN A 34 6.40 -23.79 17.51
N ARG A 35 7.58 -23.65 16.88
CA ARG A 35 8.34 -22.38 16.88
C ARG A 35 7.61 -21.30 16.10
N SER A 36 7.01 -21.64 14.96
CA SER A 36 6.21 -20.71 14.16
C SER A 36 4.97 -20.25 14.91
N VAL A 37 4.26 -21.14 15.61
CA VAL A 37 3.10 -20.77 16.45
C VAL A 37 3.52 -19.81 17.57
N ARG A 38 4.61 -20.11 18.29
CA ARG A 38 5.11 -19.19 19.35
C ARG A 38 5.54 -17.83 18.81
N LEU A 39 6.09 -17.77 17.60
CA LEU A 39 6.41 -16.51 16.94
C LEU A 39 5.14 -15.76 16.55
N ALA A 40 4.15 -16.44 16.01
CA ALA A 40 2.86 -15.87 15.66
C ALA A 40 2.14 -15.30 16.89
N ASP A 41 2.15 -16.02 18.02
CA ASP A 41 1.55 -15.56 19.27
C ASP A 41 2.25 -14.29 19.79
N LYS A 42 3.59 -14.24 19.76
CA LYS A 42 4.34 -13.03 20.14
C LYS A 42 4.07 -11.85 19.21
N ILE A 43 3.98 -12.10 17.90
CA ILE A 43 3.62 -11.06 16.93
C ILE A 43 2.21 -10.55 17.25
N ARG A 44 1.26 -11.45 17.53
CA ARG A 44 -0.11 -11.09 17.88
C ARG A 44 -0.16 -10.23 19.15
N GLU A 45 0.53 -10.61 20.21
CA GLU A 45 0.59 -9.83 21.46
C GLU A 45 1.10 -8.39 21.26
N ILE A 46 1.95 -8.16 20.26
CA ILE A 46 2.49 -6.84 19.92
C ILE A 46 1.54 -6.09 18.96
N VAL A 47 0.96 -6.79 17.99
CA VAL A 47 0.15 -6.20 16.91
C VAL A 47 -1.26 -5.88 17.37
N GLU A 48 -1.87 -6.72 18.21
CA GLU A 48 -3.25 -6.57 18.69
C GLU A 48 -3.49 -5.23 19.43
N PRO A 49 -2.68 -4.82 20.44
CA PRO A 49 -2.87 -3.52 21.08
C PRO A 49 -2.65 -2.35 20.11
N ALA A 50 -1.62 -2.42 19.27
CA ALA A 50 -1.35 -1.38 18.28
C ALA A 50 -2.50 -1.25 17.24
N ALA A 51 -3.10 -2.37 16.85
CA ALA A 51 -4.24 -2.38 15.93
C ALA A 51 -5.48 -1.75 16.56
N TYR A 52 -5.74 -2.01 17.84
CA TYR A 52 -6.84 -1.37 18.57
C TYR A 52 -6.63 0.14 18.71
N ASP A 53 -5.44 0.58 19.09
CA ASP A 53 -5.12 2.01 19.21
C ASP A 53 -5.30 2.74 17.86
N VAL A 54 -4.84 2.14 16.76
CA VAL A 54 -5.02 2.70 15.41
C VAL A 54 -6.49 2.73 15.02
N SER A 55 -7.25 1.65 15.29
CA SER A 55 -8.68 1.58 15.01
C SER A 55 -9.45 2.67 15.74
N ASP A 56 -9.15 2.89 17.02
CA ASP A 56 -9.80 3.92 17.84
C ASP A 56 -9.44 5.32 17.37
N ALA A 57 -8.18 5.57 17.01
CA ALA A 57 -7.74 6.84 16.43
C ALA A 57 -8.44 7.14 15.10
N VAL A 58 -8.52 6.15 14.20
CA VAL A 58 -9.25 6.30 12.92
C VAL A 58 -10.73 6.54 13.16
N THR A 59 -11.35 5.81 14.09
CA THR A 59 -12.77 5.98 14.43
C THR A 59 -13.04 7.38 14.96
N SER A 60 -12.19 7.86 15.87
CA SER A 60 -12.27 9.21 16.43
C SER A 60 -12.13 10.27 15.34
N ALA A 61 -11.12 10.11 14.46
CA ALA A 61 -10.87 11.02 13.35
C ALA A 61 -12.06 11.10 12.37
N VAL A 62 -12.62 9.96 11.99
CA VAL A 62 -13.76 9.90 11.04
C VAL A 62 -15.05 10.48 11.65
N GLN A 63 -15.23 10.35 12.97
CA GLN A 63 -16.36 10.95 13.67
C GLN A 63 -16.19 12.47 13.88
N GLU A 64 -14.96 12.96 13.89
CA GLU A 64 -14.68 14.38 14.05
C GLU A 64 -15.01 15.19 12.78
N MET A 65 -16.19 15.80 12.80
CA MET A 65 -16.70 16.64 11.70
C MET A 65 -16.75 18.13 12.07
N SER A 66 -15.90 18.55 13.01
CA SER A 66 -15.77 19.93 13.43
C SER A 66 -15.39 20.84 12.24
N PRO A 67 -15.96 22.06 12.15
CA PRO A 67 -15.57 23.02 11.13
C PRO A 67 -14.07 23.30 11.18
N LEU A 68 -13.45 23.48 10.02
CA LEU A 68 -12.06 23.92 9.93
C LEU A 68 -12.02 25.45 10.04
N ASP A 69 -11.04 25.99 10.76
CA ASP A 69 -10.86 27.43 10.85
C ASP A 69 -10.15 27.96 9.60
N PRO A 70 -10.83 28.76 8.74
CA PRO A 70 -10.21 29.33 7.55
C PRO A 70 -9.11 30.37 7.87
N ALA A 71 -9.06 30.89 9.09
CA ALA A 71 -8.01 31.78 9.55
C ALA A 71 -6.69 31.04 9.85
N GLU A 72 -6.74 29.72 10.08
CA GLU A 72 -5.58 28.88 10.36
C GLU A 72 -4.80 28.55 9.08
N LYS A 73 -4.06 29.54 8.59
CA LYS A 73 -3.30 29.46 7.32
C LYS A 73 -2.26 28.34 7.32
N ASP A 74 -1.61 28.08 8.45
CA ASP A 74 -0.53 27.08 8.53
C ASP A 74 -1.06 25.66 8.32
N MET A 75 -2.19 25.32 8.95
CA MET A 75 -2.86 24.03 8.74
C MET A 75 -3.30 23.89 7.29
N ARG A 76 -3.97 24.92 6.75
CA ARG A 76 -4.45 24.93 5.37
C ARG A 76 -3.31 24.75 4.36
N ASN A 77 -2.23 25.50 4.52
CA ASN A 77 -1.06 25.41 3.63
C ASN A 77 -0.39 24.05 3.73
N SER A 78 -0.28 23.48 4.93
CA SER A 78 0.26 22.13 5.14
C SER A 78 -0.59 21.06 4.46
N LEU A 79 -1.93 21.17 4.53
CA LEU A 79 -2.86 20.27 3.84
C LEU A 79 -2.75 20.41 2.32
N LEU A 80 -2.69 21.65 1.82
CA LEU A 80 -2.52 21.93 0.39
C LEU A 80 -1.22 21.32 -0.14
N GLU A 81 -0.10 21.58 0.53
CA GLU A 81 1.21 21.03 0.17
C GLU A 81 1.23 19.50 0.25
N LEU A 82 0.60 18.93 1.28
CA LEU A 82 0.47 17.49 1.46
C LEU A 82 -0.22 16.84 0.26
N TYR A 83 -1.42 17.31 -0.10
CA TYR A 83 -2.22 16.67 -1.14
C TYR A 83 -1.73 16.95 -2.55
N LEU A 84 -1.18 18.13 -2.83
CA LEU A 84 -0.50 18.36 -4.10
C LEU A 84 0.77 17.49 -4.20
N GLY A 85 1.50 17.31 -3.10
CA GLY A 85 2.60 16.35 -3.01
C GLY A 85 2.14 14.91 -3.28
N CYS A 86 1.06 14.46 -2.63
CA CYS A 86 0.45 13.15 -2.87
C CYS A 86 0.03 12.95 -4.33
N SER A 87 -0.48 14.00 -5.00
CA SER A 87 -0.80 13.95 -6.42
C SER A 87 0.43 13.65 -7.28
N VAL A 88 1.52 14.39 -7.08
CA VAL A 88 2.79 14.16 -7.81
C VAL A 88 3.34 12.76 -7.52
N LEU A 89 3.26 12.32 -6.26
CA LEU A 89 3.70 10.99 -5.86
C LEU A 89 2.84 9.88 -6.49
N SER A 90 1.52 10.08 -6.62
CA SER A 90 0.63 9.16 -7.35
C SER A 90 0.95 9.08 -8.84
N ILE A 91 1.41 10.16 -9.46
CA ILE A 91 1.92 10.12 -10.84
C ILE A 91 3.18 9.23 -10.90
N GLY A 92 4.11 9.41 -9.94
CA GLY A 92 5.29 8.55 -9.82
C GLY A 92 4.94 7.08 -9.61
N LEU A 93 3.97 6.78 -8.74
CA LEU A 93 3.47 5.43 -8.52
C LEU A 93 2.90 4.82 -9.82
N SER A 94 2.02 5.55 -10.49
CA SER A 94 1.37 5.11 -11.74
C SER A 94 2.39 4.91 -12.87
N ALA A 95 3.36 5.82 -12.98
CA ALA A 95 4.44 5.70 -13.94
C ALA A 95 5.28 4.45 -13.65
N GLY A 96 5.59 4.19 -12.38
CA GLY A 96 6.25 2.96 -11.93
C GLY A 96 5.46 1.70 -12.28
N GLU A 97 4.14 1.68 -12.02
CA GLU A 97 3.29 0.52 -12.32
C GLU A 97 3.23 0.22 -13.83
N ILE A 98 3.08 1.24 -14.66
CA ILE A 98 3.07 1.09 -16.12
C ILE A 98 4.46 0.68 -16.62
N SER A 99 5.53 1.31 -16.11
CA SER A 99 6.89 0.95 -16.52
C SER A 99 7.26 -0.46 -16.09
N GLY A 100 6.88 -0.89 -14.88
CA GLY A 100 7.10 -2.24 -14.37
C GLY A 100 6.36 -3.29 -15.18
N ALA A 101 5.13 -2.99 -15.59
CA ALA A 101 4.30 -3.89 -16.38
C ALA A 101 4.78 -4.09 -17.82
N PHE A 102 5.34 -3.05 -18.45
CA PHE A 102 5.63 -3.07 -19.89
C PHE A 102 7.09 -2.80 -20.26
N ALA A 103 7.70 -1.76 -19.71
CA ALA A 103 9.00 -1.27 -20.15
C ALA A 103 10.17 -2.01 -19.47
N LEU A 104 10.10 -2.15 -18.15
CA LEU A 104 11.14 -2.75 -17.32
C LEU A 104 10.89 -4.23 -17.03
N ALA A 105 9.74 -4.79 -17.42
CA ALA A 105 9.42 -6.20 -17.20
C ALA A 105 10.53 -7.17 -17.65
N PRO A 106 11.14 -7.05 -18.85
CA PRO A 106 12.21 -7.97 -19.26
C PRO A 106 13.50 -7.84 -18.44
N LEU A 107 13.74 -6.65 -17.88
CA LEU A 107 14.91 -6.39 -17.03
C LEU A 107 14.67 -6.94 -15.62
N LEU A 108 13.50 -6.67 -15.03
CA LEU A 108 13.12 -7.13 -13.71
C LEU A 108 13.05 -8.65 -13.64
N ALA A 109 12.49 -9.31 -14.67
CA ALA A 109 12.45 -10.78 -14.78
C ALA A 109 13.84 -11.45 -14.84
N LYS A 110 14.91 -10.71 -15.19
CA LYS A 110 16.30 -11.22 -15.18
C LYS A 110 16.98 -11.03 -13.84
N ILE A 111 16.57 -10.03 -13.07
CA ILE A 111 17.22 -9.63 -11.82
C ILE A 111 16.55 -10.30 -10.63
N PHE A 112 15.22 -10.36 -10.62
CA PHE A 112 14.44 -10.80 -9.48
C PHE A 112 13.67 -12.08 -9.77
N ASP A 113 13.67 -12.96 -8.78
CA ASP A 113 12.69 -14.03 -8.66
C ASP A 113 11.38 -13.48 -8.05
N THR A 114 10.23 -14.04 -8.43
CA THR A 114 8.91 -13.59 -7.98
C THR A 114 8.81 -13.52 -6.44
N TRP A 115 9.39 -14.50 -5.74
CA TRP A 115 9.42 -14.47 -4.27
C TRP A 115 10.26 -13.34 -3.70
N ALA A 116 11.38 -13.00 -4.37
CA ALA A 116 12.21 -11.87 -3.96
C ALA A 116 11.45 -10.55 -4.12
N GLU A 117 10.70 -10.38 -5.21
CA GLU A 117 9.88 -9.19 -5.43
C GLU A 117 8.77 -9.04 -4.38
N VAL A 118 8.07 -10.12 -4.07
CA VAL A 118 7.05 -10.13 -3.01
C VAL A 118 7.66 -9.73 -1.67
N VAL A 119 8.85 -10.24 -1.33
CA VAL A 119 9.54 -9.85 -0.10
C VAL A 119 9.93 -8.36 -0.13
N LEU A 120 10.43 -7.85 -1.26
CA LEU A 120 10.78 -6.45 -1.42
C LEU A 120 9.57 -5.52 -1.27
N MET A 121 8.38 -5.96 -1.67
CA MET A 121 7.14 -5.19 -1.46
C MET A 121 6.83 -4.92 0.01
N PHE A 122 7.28 -5.77 0.93
CA PHE A 122 7.11 -5.54 2.38
C PHE A 122 8.31 -4.80 2.99
N ILE A 123 9.53 -5.12 2.54
CA ILE A 123 10.75 -4.54 3.11
C ILE A 123 10.89 -3.06 2.73
N ILE A 124 10.62 -2.69 1.48
CA ILE A 124 10.86 -1.33 0.99
C ILE A 124 9.99 -0.30 1.74
N PRO A 125 8.66 -0.48 1.89
CA PRO A 125 7.84 0.46 2.67
C PRO A 125 8.33 0.62 4.11
N TYR A 126 8.72 -0.48 4.76
CA TYR A 126 9.23 -0.45 6.12
C TYR A 126 10.58 0.29 6.21
N TYR A 127 11.48 0.04 5.26
CA TYR A 127 12.77 0.73 5.18
C TYR A 127 12.60 2.24 5.00
N VAL A 128 11.72 2.66 4.09
CA VAL A 128 11.42 4.08 3.85
C VAL A 128 10.79 4.72 5.09
N TYR A 129 9.85 4.04 5.75
CA TYR A 129 9.28 4.50 7.02
C TYR A 129 10.36 4.75 8.08
N LEU A 130 11.30 3.82 8.24
CA LEU A 130 12.39 3.98 9.21
C LEU A 130 13.32 5.14 8.85
N ILE A 131 13.59 5.38 7.56
CA ILE A 131 14.38 6.53 7.13
C ILE A 131 13.69 7.83 7.52
N LEU A 132 12.41 7.97 7.17
CA LEU A 132 11.63 9.19 7.44
C LEU A 132 11.55 9.49 8.94
N ARG A 133 11.39 8.44 9.77
CA ARG A 133 11.24 8.60 11.21
C ARG A 133 12.56 8.81 11.95
N LYS A 134 13.66 8.21 11.50
CA LYS A 134 14.97 8.29 12.18
C LYS A 134 15.77 9.53 11.78
N ASN A 135 15.57 10.05 10.58
CA ASN A 135 16.34 11.18 10.07
C ASN A 135 15.55 12.48 10.24
N ALA A 136 15.52 13.01 11.47
CA ALA A 136 14.86 14.27 11.78
C ALA A 136 15.46 15.50 11.05
N ALA A 137 16.67 15.36 10.50
CA ALA A 137 17.39 16.42 9.78
C ALA A 137 17.28 16.31 8.25
N LEU A 138 16.44 15.41 7.75
CA LEU A 138 16.30 15.16 6.32
C LEU A 138 15.66 16.38 5.64
N ASP A 139 16.33 16.93 4.64
CA ASP A 139 15.85 18.13 3.95
C ASP A 139 14.52 17.85 3.25
N GLU A 140 13.69 18.90 3.06
CA GLU A 140 12.41 18.80 2.36
C GLU A 140 12.59 18.21 0.95
N THR A 141 13.66 18.61 0.26
CA THR A 141 13.99 18.10 -1.07
C THR A 141 14.33 16.61 -1.02
N GLU A 142 15.19 16.22 -0.08
CA GLU A 142 15.60 14.83 0.10
C GLU A 142 14.41 13.94 0.42
N ARG A 143 13.50 14.42 1.28
CA ARG A 143 12.29 13.69 1.66
C ARG A 143 11.40 13.41 0.47
N ARG A 144 11.18 14.42 -0.37
CA ARG A 144 10.38 14.29 -1.60
C ARG A 144 11.04 13.35 -2.60
N VAL A 145 12.36 13.41 -2.76
CA VAL A 145 13.10 12.48 -3.63
C VAL A 145 12.99 11.04 -3.14
N ILE A 146 13.10 10.81 -1.84
CA ILE A 146 12.94 9.47 -1.24
C ILE A 146 11.54 8.93 -1.48
N LEU A 147 10.50 9.74 -1.22
CA LEU A 147 9.11 9.33 -1.42
C LEU A 147 8.78 9.08 -2.90
N PHE A 148 9.30 9.92 -3.81
CA PHE A 148 9.09 9.72 -5.24
C PHE A 148 9.83 8.47 -5.75
N SER A 149 11.05 8.26 -5.27
CA SER A 149 11.83 7.05 -5.56
C SER A 149 11.14 5.81 -5.01
N PHE A 150 10.59 5.88 -3.80
CA PHE A 150 9.74 4.85 -3.21
C PHE A 150 8.53 4.53 -4.10
N ALA A 151 7.77 5.54 -4.50
CA ALA A 151 6.59 5.40 -5.35
C ALA A 151 6.94 4.70 -6.68
N MET A 152 8.01 5.14 -7.33
CA MET A 152 8.52 4.51 -8.56
C MET A 152 8.97 3.06 -8.30
N CYS A 153 9.70 2.78 -7.23
CA CYS A 153 10.19 1.43 -6.93
C CYS A 153 9.05 0.46 -6.63
N ILE A 154 8.12 0.82 -5.74
CA ILE A 154 7.00 -0.05 -5.37
C ILE A 154 6.04 -0.24 -6.55
N GLY A 155 5.82 0.83 -7.33
CA GLY A 155 5.04 0.76 -8.56
C GLY A 155 5.67 -0.18 -9.58
N ASN A 156 6.98 -0.11 -9.80
CA ASN A 156 7.68 -1.02 -10.71
C ASN A 156 7.56 -2.49 -10.30
N LEU A 157 7.72 -2.78 -9.01
CA LEU A 157 7.54 -4.14 -8.51
C LEU A 157 6.09 -4.63 -8.69
N GLY A 158 5.09 -3.78 -8.39
CA GLY A 158 3.67 -4.15 -8.56
C GLY A 158 3.24 -4.30 -10.01
N GLY A 159 3.73 -3.40 -10.86
CA GLY A 159 3.59 -3.48 -12.30
C GLY A 159 4.18 -4.77 -12.86
N HIS A 160 5.38 -5.15 -12.42
CA HIS A 160 6.02 -6.39 -12.91
C HIS A 160 5.29 -7.65 -12.42
N LEU A 161 4.92 -7.72 -11.14
CA LEU A 161 4.24 -8.88 -10.56
C LEU A 161 2.86 -9.14 -11.19
N LEU A 162 2.09 -8.09 -11.45
CA LEU A 162 0.72 -8.22 -11.97
C LEU A 162 0.60 -7.95 -13.48
N GLY A 163 1.65 -7.40 -14.08
CA GLY A 163 1.71 -7.07 -15.50
C GLY A 163 0.52 -6.22 -15.95
N ARG A 164 -0.14 -6.68 -17.02
CA ARG A 164 -1.31 -6.02 -17.62
C ARG A 164 -2.48 -5.86 -16.67
N ARG A 165 -2.63 -6.74 -15.67
CA ARG A 165 -3.69 -6.60 -14.67
C ARG A 165 -3.56 -5.29 -13.90
N MET A 166 -2.33 -4.87 -13.59
CA MET A 166 -2.08 -3.58 -12.93
C MET A 166 -2.46 -2.41 -13.83
N ALA A 167 -2.08 -2.45 -15.10
CA ALA A 167 -2.45 -1.41 -16.06
C ALA A 167 -3.99 -1.32 -16.26
N SER A 168 -4.69 -2.46 -16.16
CA SER A 168 -6.14 -2.56 -16.40
C SER A 168 -7.03 -1.89 -15.35
N VAL A 169 -6.48 -1.51 -14.17
CA VAL A 169 -7.21 -0.72 -13.17
C VAL A 169 -7.01 0.80 -13.33
N ALA A 170 -6.48 1.23 -14.48
CA ALA A 170 -6.25 2.62 -14.86
C ALA A 170 -5.49 3.42 -13.78
N PRO A 171 -4.30 2.97 -13.34
CA PRO A 171 -3.59 3.64 -12.25
C PRO A 171 -3.25 5.10 -12.57
N ALA A 172 -3.06 5.43 -13.85
CA ALA A 172 -2.75 6.76 -14.35
C ALA A 172 -3.72 7.88 -13.93
N VAL A 173 -4.94 7.57 -13.48
CA VAL A 173 -5.91 8.58 -13.00
C VAL A 173 -5.91 8.75 -11.48
N ALA A 174 -5.13 7.95 -10.73
CA ALA A 174 -5.13 7.96 -9.27
C ALA A 174 -4.71 9.32 -8.66
N PHE A 175 -3.88 10.09 -9.36
CA PHE A 175 -3.44 11.42 -8.93
C PHE A 175 -4.57 12.45 -8.82
N VAL A 176 -5.71 12.23 -9.48
CA VAL A 176 -6.83 13.19 -9.54
C VAL A 176 -7.45 13.40 -8.15
N HIS A 177 -7.58 12.34 -7.36
CA HIS A 177 -8.16 12.41 -6.01
C HIS A 177 -7.44 13.39 -5.08
N PRO A 178 -6.13 13.24 -4.83
CA PRO A 178 -5.40 14.17 -3.98
C PRO A 178 -5.24 15.54 -4.64
N MET A 179 -5.15 15.64 -5.97
CA MET A 179 -5.13 16.93 -6.66
C MET A 179 -6.37 17.76 -6.36
N ILE A 180 -7.56 17.20 -6.56
CA ILE A 180 -8.83 17.91 -6.35
C ILE A 180 -9.01 18.26 -4.87
N LEU A 181 -8.63 17.38 -3.95
CA LEU A 181 -8.68 17.69 -2.52
C LEU A 181 -7.74 18.83 -2.14
N GLY A 182 -6.50 18.83 -2.64
CA GLY A 182 -5.55 19.91 -2.43
C GLY A 182 -6.06 21.26 -2.94
N LEU A 183 -6.68 21.29 -4.12
CA LEU A 183 -7.31 22.48 -4.69
C LEU A 183 -8.58 22.91 -3.93
N ALA A 184 -9.35 21.96 -3.39
CA ALA A 184 -10.54 22.26 -2.61
C ALA A 184 -10.22 22.84 -1.22
N VAL A 185 -9.03 22.55 -0.69
CA VAL A 185 -8.50 23.14 0.54
C VAL A 185 -8.03 24.58 0.33
N ASP A 186 -7.62 24.93 -0.90
CA ASP A 186 -7.20 26.29 -1.23
C ASP A 186 -8.39 27.25 -1.23
N THR A 187 -8.41 28.21 -0.31
CA THR A 187 -9.47 29.23 -0.23
C THR A 187 -9.42 30.26 -1.36
N GLU A 188 -8.32 30.34 -2.11
CA GLU A 188 -8.19 31.24 -3.27
C GLU A 188 -8.82 30.63 -4.53
N VAL A 189 -8.86 29.30 -4.61
CA VAL A 189 -9.41 28.55 -5.76
C VAL A 189 -10.82 28.03 -5.47
N SER A 190 -11.10 27.64 -4.23
CA SER A 190 -12.37 27.03 -3.83
C SER A 190 -13.46 28.06 -3.49
N PRO A 191 -14.75 27.69 -3.63
CA PRO A 191 -15.85 28.55 -3.22
C PRO A 191 -15.77 28.98 -1.75
N PRO A 192 -16.17 30.24 -1.42
CA PRO A 192 -16.17 30.72 -0.04
C PRO A 192 -16.95 29.79 0.90
N GLY A 193 -16.32 29.42 2.01
CA GLY A 193 -16.93 28.55 3.03
C GLY A 193 -16.90 27.05 2.72
N LEU A 194 -16.34 26.61 1.59
CA LEU A 194 -16.15 25.18 1.32
C LEU A 194 -15.20 24.55 2.35
N TYR A 195 -14.04 25.16 2.56
CA TYR A 195 -13.03 24.68 3.51
C TYR A 195 -13.57 24.59 4.95
N SER A 196 -14.35 25.59 5.39
CA SER A 196 -14.87 25.61 6.76
C SER A 196 -15.93 24.55 7.02
N ASN A 197 -16.63 24.06 6.00
CA ASN A 197 -17.60 22.98 6.14
C ASN A 197 -16.96 21.63 5.75
N ARG A 198 -16.47 20.89 6.75
CA ARG A 198 -15.75 19.62 6.56
C ARG A 198 -16.54 18.58 5.76
N LYS A 199 -17.86 18.47 5.97
CA LYS A 199 -18.72 17.54 5.21
C LYS A 199 -18.84 17.94 3.75
N SER A 200 -19.05 19.22 3.48
CA SER A 200 -19.13 19.74 2.11
C SER A 200 -17.78 19.60 1.39
N LEU A 201 -16.67 19.93 2.05
CA LEU A 201 -15.32 19.78 1.52
C LEU A 201 -15.08 18.35 1.05
N LEU A 202 -15.29 17.37 1.93
CA LEU A 202 -15.03 15.96 1.61
C LEU A 202 -15.98 15.40 0.55
N SER A 203 -17.28 15.71 0.64
CA SER A 203 -18.25 15.22 -0.33
C SER A 203 -18.02 15.79 -1.74
N ILE A 204 -17.72 17.08 -1.84
CA ILE A 204 -17.43 17.74 -3.12
C ILE A 204 -16.10 17.26 -3.66
N ALA A 205 -15.04 17.21 -2.85
CA ALA A 205 -13.73 16.74 -3.29
C ALA A 205 -13.79 15.28 -3.77
N ALA A 206 -14.43 14.38 -3.03
CA ALA A 206 -14.58 12.98 -3.41
C ALA A 206 -15.45 12.81 -4.68
N SER A 207 -16.60 13.49 -4.75
CA SER A 207 -17.51 13.34 -5.90
C SER A 207 -16.92 13.94 -7.18
N PHE A 208 -16.29 15.11 -7.07
CA PHE A 208 -15.71 15.80 -8.22
C PHE A 208 -14.45 15.10 -8.72
N SER A 209 -13.58 14.62 -7.82
CA SER A 209 -12.43 13.81 -8.21
C SER A 209 -12.83 12.49 -8.85
N LEU A 210 -13.85 11.80 -8.30
CA LEU A 210 -14.38 10.57 -8.90
C LEU A 210 -14.94 10.84 -10.29
N GLY A 211 -15.72 11.91 -10.47
CA GLY A 211 -16.26 12.30 -11.77
C GLY A 211 -15.18 12.57 -12.82
N ILE A 212 -14.16 13.35 -12.48
CA ILE A 212 -13.01 13.60 -13.39
C ILE A 212 -12.25 12.30 -13.66
N SER A 213 -12.02 11.47 -12.64
CA SER A 213 -11.32 10.20 -12.81
C SER A 213 -12.07 9.24 -13.73
N ILE A 214 -13.40 9.18 -13.65
CA ILE A 214 -14.25 8.40 -14.54
C ILE A 214 -14.15 8.92 -15.98
N ILE A 215 -14.22 10.25 -16.17
CA ILE A 215 -14.09 10.86 -17.49
C ILE A 215 -12.73 10.50 -18.11
N LEU A 216 -11.64 10.63 -17.35
CA LEU A 216 -10.30 10.29 -17.84
C LEU A 216 -10.14 8.78 -18.09
N ALA A 217 -10.67 7.94 -17.19
CA ALA A 217 -10.63 6.49 -17.34
C ALA A 217 -11.48 6.00 -18.52
N SER A 218 -12.54 6.73 -18.90
CA SER A 218 -13.36 6.40 -20.08
C SER A 218 -12.57 6.40 -21.38
N LEU A 219 -11.47 7.15 -21.46
CA LEU A 219 -10.56 7.14 -22.61
C LEU A 219 -9.83 5.80 -22.79
N GLN A 220 -9.71 5.00 -21.73
CA GLN A 220 -9.06 3.69 -21.71
C GLN A 220 -10.05 2.52 -21.65
N GLY A 221 -11.34 2.81 -21.46
CA GLY A 221 -12.39 1.83 -21.19
C GLY A 221 -12.65 1.65 -19.69
N ILE A 222 -13.92 1.69 -19.30
CA ILE A 222 -14.34 1.53 -17.90
C ILE A 222 -14.70 0.07 -17.66
N SER A 223 -13.91 -0.61 -16.83
CA SER A 223 -14.24 -1.93 -16.29
C SER A 223 -14.80 -1.82 -14.88
N PHE A 224 -15.40 -2.91 -14.38
CA PHE A 224 -15.80 -2.99 -12.97
C PHE A 224 -14.61 -2.81 -12.02
N ALA A 225 -13.43 -3.33 -12.38
CA ALA A 225 -12.20 -3.20 -11.59
C ALA A 225 -11.76 -1.74 -11.48
N VAL A 226 -11.81 -0.98 -12.59
CA VAL A 226 -11.53 0.46 -12.62
C VAL A 226 -12.51 1.20 -11.70
N MET A 227 -13.81 1.00 -11.87
CA MET A 227 -14.82 1.67 -11.05
C MET A 227 -14.63 1.40 -9.55
N LEU A 228 -14.37 0.14 -9.18
CA LEU A 228 -14.13 -0.22 -7.79
C LEU A 228 -12.86 0.45 -7.24
N SER A 229 -11.76 0.43 -8.01
CA SER A 229 -10.50 1.08 -7.63
C SER A 229 -10.68 2.59 -7.40
N LEU A 230 -11.42 3.27 -8.28
CA LEU A 230 -11.71 4.70 -8.15
C LEU A 230 -12.59 5.01 -6.93
N ILE A 231 -13.64 4.23 -6.69
CA ILE A 231 -14.51 4.42 -5.52
C ILE A 231 -13.74 4.19 -4.22
N LEU A 232 -12.94 3.12 -4.15
CA LEU A 232 -12.11 2.84 -2.98
C LEU A 232 -11.07 3.95 -2.76
N SER A 233 -10.47 4.49 -3.83
CA SER A 233 -9.54 5.62 -3.75
C SER A 233 -10.21 6.90 -3.24
N ALA A 234 -11.45 7.18 -3.68
CA ALA A 234 -12.25 8.31 -3.22
C ALA A 234 -12.66 8.18 -1.73
N ILE A 235 -12.99 6.97 -1.27
CA ILE A 235 -13.24 6.72 0.15
C ILE A 235 -11.96 6.86 0.95
N PHE A 236 -10.86 6.29 0.45
CA PHE A 236 -9.58 6.30 1.14
C PHE A 236 -9.03 7.71 1.33
N ILE A 237 -9.08 8.58 0.31
CA ILE A 237 -8.63 9.98 0.45
C ILE A 237 -9.46 10.73 1.52
N ALA A 238 -10.77 10.47 1.62
CA ALA A 238 -11.61 11.10 2.64
C ALA A 238 -11.25 10.63 4.07
N VAL A 239 -10.99 9.33 4.25
CA VAL A 239 -10.53 8.78 5.54
C VAL A 239 -9.13 9.30 5.88
N HIS A 240 -8.21 9.28 4.90
CA HIS A 240 -6.85 9.80 5.06
C HIS A 240 -6.87 11.26 5.49
N PHE A 241 -7.73 12.09 4.90
CA PHE A 241 -7.92 13.48 5.32
C PHE A 241 -8.34 13.63 6.77
N GLN A 242 -9.33 12.85 7.21
CA GLN A 242 -9.77 12.90 8.60
C GLN A 242 -8.64 12.54 9.56
N VAL A 243 -7.89 11.48 9.25
CA VAL A 243 -6.75 11.04 10.06
C VAL A 243 -5.65 12.11 10.09
N VAL A 244 -5.32 12.72 8.95
CA VAL A 244 -4.30 13.78 8.89
C VAL A 244 -4.71 14.97 9.75
N VAL A 245 -5.94 15.46 9.60
CA VAL A 245 -6.42 16.60 10.40
C VAL A 245 -6.40 16.27 11.89
N TYR A 246 -6.86 15.08 12.27
CA TYR A 246 -6.78 14.61 13.65
C TYR A 246 -5.34 14.59 14.19
N GLN A 247 -4.37 14.12 13.40
CA GLN A 247 -2.96 14.10 13.78
C GLN A 247 -2.37 15.52 13.89
N MET A 248 -2.79 16.45 13.04
CA MET A 248 -2.41 17.86 13.12
C MET A 248 -2.93 18.51 14.39
N SER A 249 -4.22 18.30 14.72
CA SER A 249 -4.82 18.79 15.96
C SER A 249 -4.15 18.22 17.21
N ASN A 250 -3.66 16.98 17.16
CA ASN A 250 -2.94 16.32 18.25
C ASN A 250 -1.42 16.52 18.24
N LYS A 251 -0.89 17.37 17.35
CA LYS A 251 0.56 17.68 17.23
C LYS A 251 1.44 16.45 16.99
N ALA A 252 0.89 15.41 16.39
CA ALA A 252 1.58 14.19 16.01
C ALA A 252 1.78 14.09 14.48
N TYR A 253 1.56 15.20 13.76
CA TYR A 253 1.66 15.26 12.31
C TYR A 253 3.10 15.19 11.80
N GLY A 254 3.35 14.22 10.91
CA GLY A 254 4.56 14.16 10.07
C GLY A 254 4.18 14.14 8.59
N ALA A 255 4.55 15.19 7.84
CA ALA A 255 4.18 15.33 6.42
C ALA A 255 4.66 14.14 5.57
N GLY A 256 5.92 13.72 5.74
CA GLY A 256 6.45 12.57 5.00
C GLY A 256 5.77 11.25 5.35
N GLU A 257 5.41 11.05 6.62
CA GLU A 257 4.69 9.86 7.08
C GLU A 257 3.26 9.83 6.52
N ALA A 258 2.59 10.99 6.48
CA ALA A 258 1.26 11.12 5.88
C ALA A 258 1.28 10.84 4.37
N GLN A 259 2.28 11.35 3.64
CA GLN A 259 2.48 11.06 2.20
C GLN A 259 2.78 9.59 1.96
N LEU A 260 3.66 8.99 2.77
CA LEU A 260 3.98 7.57 2.69
C LEU A 260 2.74 6.69 2.93
N ALA A 261 1.95 7.01 3.97
CA ALA A 261 0.71 6.30 4.28
C ALA A 261 -0.31 6.38 3.14
N TYR A 262 -0.43 7.56 2.52
CA TYR A 262 -1.29 7.74 1.35
C TYR A 262 -0.84 6.89 0.15
N LEU A 263 0.45 6.90 -0.16
CA LEU A 263 1.04 6.11 -1.23
C LEU A 263 0.81 4.61 -1.02
N ILE A 264 1.12 4.10 0.18
CA ILE A 264 0.94 2.69 0.51
C ILE A 264 -0.52 2.30 0.40
N GLY A 265 -1.45 3.09 0.94
CA GLY A 265 -2.88 2.79 0.85
C GLY A 265 -3.41 2.79 -0.57
N THR A 266 -2.99 3.76 -1.39
CA THR A 266 -3.35 3.84 -2.81
C THR A 266 -2.82 2.63 -3.58
N PHE A 267 -1.54 2.28 -3.38
CA PHE A 267 -0.92 1.11 -3.98
C PHE A 267 -1.64 -0.18 -3.56
N ILE A 268 -1.97 -0.36 -2.27
CA ILE A 268 -2.70 -1.56 -1.80
C ILE A 268 -4.06 -1.69 -2.47
N ILE A 269 -4.81 -0.59 -2.59
CA ILE A 269 -6.11 -0.57 -3.27
C ILE A 269 -5.95 -1.00 -4.73
N GLN A 270 -5.00 -0.41 -5.46
CA GLN A 270 -4.73 -0.72 -6.86
C GLN A 270 -4.24 -2.16 -7.03
N PHE A 271 -3.29 -2.59 -6.22
CA PHE A 271 -2.71 -3.93 -6.27
C PHE A 271 -3.76 -5.02 -5.98
N ILE A 272 -4.59 -4.86 -4.94
CA ILE A 272 -5.64 -5.84 -4.61
C ILE A 272 -6.72 -5.86 -5.70
N THR A 273 -7.18 -4.70 -6.16
CA THR A 273 -8.20 -4.64 -7.22
C THR A 273 -7.68 -5.23 -8.54
N ALA A 274 -6.43 -4.95 -8.91
CA ALA A 274 -5.78 -5.54 -10.07
C ALA A 274 -5.57 -7.05 -9.92
N ALA A 275 -5.11 -7.52 -8.76
CA ALA A 275 -4.87 -8.95 -8.54
C ALA A 275 -6.16 -9.77 -8.65
N LEU A 276 -7.26 -9.25 -8.08
CA LEU A 276 -8.54 -9.94 -8.00
C LEU A 276 -9.41 -9.80 -9.27
N LEU A 277 -9.41 -8.61 -9.89
CA LEU A 277 -10.38 -8.23 -10.92
C LEU A 277 -9.73 -7.69 -12.20
N GLY A 278 -8.40 -7.54 -12.22
CA GLY A 278 -7.68 -7.03 -13.38
C GLY A 278 -7.65 -8.02 -14.54
N VAL A 279 -7.65 -7.48 -15.75
CA VAL A 279 -7.69 -8.26 -17.00
C VAL A 279 -6.26 -8.57 -17.46
N ALA A 280 -5.99 -9.84 -17.76
CA ALA A 280 -4.66 -10.33 -18.11
C ALA A 280 -4.39 -10.41 -19.63
N THR A 281 -5.43 -10.43 -20.46
CA THR A 281 -5.38 -10.72 -21.90
C THR A 281 -6.04 -9.61 -22.72
N ASP A 282 -5.53 -9.38 -23.94
CA ASP A 282 -6.23 -8.58 -24.95
C ASP A 282 -7.44 -9.37 -25.45
N ASP A 283 -8.60 -9.18 -24.83
CA ASP A 283 -9.85 -9.44 -25.54
C ASP A 283 -10.12 -8.25 -26.46
N THR A 284 -9.25 -8.09 -27.48
CA THR A 284 -9.64 -7.45 -28.72
C THR A 284 -10.60 -8.40 -29.43
N ALA A 285 -11.89 -8.12 -29.29
CA ALA A 285 -12.87 -8.38 -30.35
C ALA A 285 -12.96 -7.12 -31.23
#